data_AF-A0A933KKF3-F1
#
_entry.id   AF-A0A933KKF3-F1
#
_cell.length_a   1.000
_cell.length_b   1.000
_cell.length_c   1.000
_cell.angle_alpha   90.00
_cell.angle_beta   90.00
_cell.angle_gamma   90.00
#
_symmetry.space_group_name_H-M   'P 1'
#
loop_
_entity.id
_entity.type
_entity.pdbx_description
1 polymer ?
#
loop_
_entity_poly.entity_id
_entity_poly.type
_entity_poly.pdbx_seq_one_letter_code
_entity_poly.pdbx_strand_id
1 'polypeptide(L)'
;MSAAAVRLAVSGVRARGFSLIEVVIGVGIFAAALVPMMDLVTSSTRMSVSAGRMLEATLHGQTLLQALAELEPAEFPPVATGDETVVLQDGAPAAPGQGPRWQALAAYYARPTSFAMQRRALARRLAGGELAVRVEIVWTSTPGEADRTQTVSLQTLSTPRNWD
;
A
#
# COMPACT_ATOMS: atom_id res chain seq x y z
N MET A 1 -51.14 -31.38 -41.42
CA MET A 1 -50.80 -29.97 -41.08
C MET A 1 -50.12 -29.35 -42.29
N SER A 2 -50.72 -28.31 -42.87
CA SER A 2 -50.34 -27.74 -44.17
C SER A 2 -48.95 -27.09 -44.13
N ALA A 3 -48.12 -27.34 -45.15
CA ALA A 3 -46.82 -26.67 -45.37
C ALA A 3 -46.93 -25.14 -45.41
N ALA A 4 -48.13 -24.60 -45.64
CA ALA A 4 -48.41 -23.17 -45.55
C ALA A 4 -48.35 -22.64 -44.11
N ALA A 5 -48.76 -23.43 -43.11
CA ALA A 5 -48.72 -23.03 -41.71
C ALA A 5 -47.28 -22.98 -41.16
N VAL A 6 -46.41 -23.87 -41.62
CA VAL A 6 -44.98 -23.86 -41.28
C VAL A 6 -44.25 -22.70 -41.97
N ARG A 7 -44.59 -22.38 -43.22
CA ARG A 7 -44.03 -21.19 -43.90
C ARG A 7 -44.45 -19.87 -43.24
N LEU A 8 -45.69 -19.76 -42.76
CA LEU A 8 -46.19 -18.60 -42.00
C LEU A 8 -45.53 -18.47 -40.62
N ALA A 9 -45.27 -19.58 -39.93
CA ALA A 9 -44.55 -19.56 -38.66
C ALA A 9 -43.07 -19.17 -38.83
N VAL A 10 -42.42 -19.61 -39.92
CA VAL A 10 -41.00 -19.27 -40.22
C VAL A 10 -40.84 -17.86 -40.81
N SER A 11 -41.84 -17.34 -41.54
CA SER A 11 -41.82 -15.95 -42.01
C SER A 11 -42.25 -14.94 -40.94
N GLY A 12 -43.09 -15.34 -39.98
CA GLY A 12 -43.50 -14.50 -38.85
C GLY A 12 -42.36 -14.18 -37.87
N VAL A 13 -41.35 -15.05 -37.78
CA VAL A 13 -40.14 -14.82 -36.96
C VAL A 13 -39.10 -13.96 -37.71
N ARG A 14 -39.19 -13.83 -39.04
CA ARG A 14 -38.22 -13.10 -39.88
C ARG A 14 -38.60 -11.65 -40.23
N ALA A 15 -39.74 -11.13 -39.77
CA ALA A 15 -40.27 -9.84 -40.23
C ALA A 15 -40.53 -8.79 -39.12
N ARG A 16 -39.74 -8.80 -38.05
CA ARG A 16 -39.58 -7.62 -37.18
C ARG A 16 -38.11 -7.26 -37.12
N GLY A 17 -37.61 -6.68 -38.21
CA GLY A 17 -36.32 -6.01 -38.18
C GLY A 17 -36.39 -4.90 -37.13
N PHE A 18 -35.38 -4.83 -36.26
CA PHE A 18 -35.25 -3.71 -35.33
C PHE A 18 -35.30 -2.41 -36.13
N SER A 19 -36.14 -1.48 -35.69
CA SER A 19 -36.16 -0.14 -36.27
C SER A 19 -34.76 0.48 -36.06
N LEU A 20 -34.26 1.23 -37.04
CA LEU A 20 -32.99 1.97 -36.91
C LEU A 20 -32.98 2.81 -35.62
N ILE A 21 -34.14 3.35 -35.25
CA ILE A 21 -34.35 4.12 -34.02
C ILE A 21 -34.14 3.25 -32.77
N GLU A 22 -34.65 2.01 -32.76
CA GLU A 22 -34.44 1.08 -31.64
C GLU A 22 -32.97 0.70 -31.48
N VAL A 23 -32.25 0.52 -32.59
CA VAL A 23 -30.79 0.26 -32.56
C VAL A 23 -30.05 1.45 -31.99
N VAL A 24 -30.38 2.68 -32.41
CA VAL A 24 -29.74 3.91 -31.91
C VAL A 24 -30.04 4.10 -30.41
N ILE A 25 -31.28 3.89 -29.98
CA ILE A 25 -31.66 3.96 -28.57
C ILE A 25 -30.93 2.88 -27.76
N GLY A 26 -30.88 1.64 -28.27
CA GLY A 26 -30.18 0.53 -27.62
C GLY A 26 -28.69 0.80 -27.45
N VAL A 27 -28.02 1.33 -28.47
CA VAL A 27 -26.61 1.75 -28.38
C VAL A 27 -26.44 2.89 -27.37
N GLY A 28 -27.36 3.87 -27.36
CA GLY A 28 -27.33 4.97 -26.40
C GLY A 28 -27.45 4.52 -24.94
N ILE A 29 -28.39 3.62 -24.66
CA ILE A 29 -28.57 3.03 -23.31
C ILE A 29 -27.36 2.18 -22.93
N PHE A 30 -26.83 1.37 -23.86
CA PHE A 30 -25.65 0.55 -23.61
C PHE A 30 -24.42 1.41 -23.30
N ALA A 31 -24.17 2.47 -24.08
CA ALA A 31 -23.09 3.41 -23.83
C ALA A 31 -23.25 4.13 -22.49
N ALA A 32 -24.47 4.57 -22.15
CA ALA A 32 -24.77 5.20 -20.86
C ALA A 32 -24.56 4.25 -19.68
N ALA A 33 -24.86 2.95 -19.84
CA ALA A 33 -24.61 1.94 -18.81
C ALA A 33 -23.13 1.56 -18.68
N LEU A 34 -22.32 1.75 -19.73
CA LEU A 34 -20.90 1.39 -19.73
C LEU A 34 -20.05 2.34 -18.86
N VAL A 35 -20.38 3.63 -18.85
CA VAL A 35 -19.68 4.66 -18.07
C VAL A 35 -19.60 4.30 -16.57
N PRO A 36 -20.71 4.06 -15.84
CA PRO A 36 -20.63 3.73 -14.41
C PRO A 36 -19.94 2.39 -14.14
N MET A 37 -19.98 1.43 -15.07
CA MET A 37 -19.22 0.18 -14.95
C MET A 37 -17.71 0.43 -15.07
N MET A 38 -17.29 1.27 -16.01
CA MET A 38 -15.88 1.67 -16.13
C MET A 38 -15.39 2.42 -14.89
N ASP A 39 -16.21 3.32 -14.34
CA ASP A 39 -15.90 4.04 -13.11
C ASP A 39 -15.75 3.09 -11.92
N LEU A 40 -16.67 2.13 -11.79
CA LEU A 40 -16.62 1.11 -10.74
C LEU A 40 -15.34 0.27 -10.83
N VAL A 41 -15.01 -0.26 -12.01
CA VAL A 41 -13.79 -1.05 -12.20
C VAL A 41 -12.54 -0.22 -11.91
N THR A 42 -12.49 1.02 -12.40
CA THR A 42 -11.36 1.93 -12.17
C THR A 42 -11.18 2.24 -10.69
N SER A 43 -12.26 2.51 -9.96
CA SER A 43 -12.23 2.73 -8.51
C SER A 43 -11.76 1.49 -7.75
N SER A 44 -12.21 0.30 -8.17
CA SER A 44 -11.85 -0.98 -7.55
C SER A 44 -10.37 -1.27 -7.70
N THR A 45 -9.82 -1.10 -8.91
CA THR A 45 -8.38 -1.27 -9.15
C THR A 45 -7.55 -0.29 -8.34
N ARG A 46 -7.97 0.98 -8.26
CA ARG A 46 -7.27 2.00 -7.44
C ARG A 46 -7.28 1.63 -5.96
N MET A 47 -8.43 1.21 -5.43
CA MET A 47 -8.57 0.81 -4.04
C MET A 47 -7.74 -0.42 -3.72
N SER A 48 -7.71 -1.41 -4.63
CA SER A 48 -6.87 -2.60 -4.50
C SER A 48 -5.38 -2.27 -4.44
N VAL A 49 -4.89 -1.40 -5.34
CA VAL A 49 -3.49 -0.95 -5.32
C VAL A 49 -3.16 -0.17 -4.04
N SER A 50 -4.04 0.73 -3.60
CA SER A 50 -3.83 1.48 -2.36
C SER A 50 -3.79 0.56 -1.14
N ALA A 51 -4.70 -0.41 -1.05
CA ALA A 51 -4.72 -1.39 0.02
C ALA A 51 -3.45 -2.26 0.02
N GLY A 52 -3.00 -2.69 -1.16
CA GLY A 52 -1.74 -3.42 -1.33
C GLY A 52 -0.53 -2.64 -0.81
N ARG A 53 -0.41 -1.36 -1.20
CA ARG A 53 0.68 -0.48 -0.72
C ARG A 53 0.63 -0.26 0.78
N MET A 54 -0.56 -0.05 1.35
CA MET A 54 -0.73 0.11 2.79
C MET A 54 -0.31 -1.15 3.56
N LEU A 55 -0.72 -2.33 3.08
CA LEU A 55 -0.36 -3.61 3.68
C LEU A 55 1.15 -3.83 3.62
N GLU A 56 1.77 -3.58 2.46
CA GLU A 56 3.21 -3.74 2.29
C GLU A 56 4.01 -2.74 3.14
N ALA A 57 3.61 -1.46 3.19
CA ALA A 57 4.22 -0.46 4.06
C ALA A 57 4.12 -0.89 5.53
N THR A 58 2.97 -1.40 5.95
CA THR A 58 2.75 -1.86 7.34
C THR A 58 3.64 -3.06 7.67
N LEU A 59 3.68 -4.07 6.81
CA LEU A 59 4.52 -5.26 7.01
C LEU A 59 6.00 -4.91 7.00
N HIS A 60 6.43 -4.03 6.10
CA HIS A 60 7.81 -3.54 6.05
C HIS A 60 8.16 -2.80 7.34
N GLY A 61 7.28 -1.90 7.80
CA GLY A 61 7.44 -1.17 9.04
C GLY A 61 7.49 -2.08 10.27
N GLN A 62 6.62 -3.10 10.34
CA GLN A 62 6.63 -4.10 11.41
C GLN A 62 7.93 -4.92 11.42
N THR A 63 8.41 -5.33 10.24
CA THR A 63 9.68 -6.07 10.12
C THR A 63 10.86 -5.24 10.63
N LEU A 64 10.93 -3.96 10.23
CA LEU A 64 11.95 -3.03 10.72
C LEU A 64 11.84 -2.82 12.24
N LEU A 65 10.62 -2.59 12.74
CA LEU A 65 10.36 -2.34 14.14
C LEU A 65 10.73 -3.55 15.01
N GLN A 66 10.40 -4.76 14.56
CA GLN A 66 10.76 -5.99 15.24
C GLN A 66 12.28 -6.19 15.23
N ALA A 67 12.93 -6.02 14.09
CA ALA A 67 14.38 -6.15 14.00
C ALA A 67 15.10 -5.13 14.91
N LEU A 68 14.59 -3.89 15.00
CA LEU A 68 15.08 -2.89 15.94
C LEU A 68 14.83 -3.31 17.40
N ALA A 69 13.67 -3.87 17.72
CA ALA A 69 13.36 -4.31 19.08
C ALA A 69 14.23 -5.51 19.56
N GLU A 70 14.72 -6.32 18.61
CA GLU A 70 15.58 -7.49 18.88
C GLU A 70 17.07 -7.15 19.02
N LEU A 71 17.48 -5.92 18.69
CA LEU A 71 18.86 -5.49 18.85
C LEU A 71 19.26 -5.39 20.31
N GLU A 72 20.50 -5.76 20.59
CA GLU A 72 21.07 -5.54 21.90
C GLU A 72 21.43 -4.07 22.12
N PRO A 73 21.43 -3.61 23.38
CA PRO A 73 21.79 -2.25 23.74
C PRO A 73 23.12 -1.75 23.18
N ALA A 74 24.13 -2.62 23.17
CA ALA A 74 25.47 -2.32 22.67
C ALA A 74 25.53 -2.26 21.13
N GLU A 75 24.57 -2.86 20.43
CA GLU A 75 24.49 -2.84 18.96
C GLU A 75 23.84 -1.55 18.45
N PHE A 76 23.03 -0.89 19.28
CA PHE A 76 22.34 0.33 18.88
C PHE A 76 23.32 1.50 18.74
N PRO A 77 23.09 2.42 17.78
CA PRO A 77 23.78 3.70 17.75
C PRO A 77 23.53 4.49 19.05
N PRO A 78 24.42 5.43 19.41
CA PRO A 78 24.22 6.27 20.59
C PRO A 78 22.96 7.12 20.45
N VAL A 79 22.01 6.96 21.39
CA VAL A 79 20.73 7.69 21.43
C VAL A 79 20.70 8.56 22.69
N ALA A 80 20.43 9.85 22.51
CA ALA A 80 20.31 10.78 23.64
C ALA A 80 19.04 10.50 24.47
N THR A 81 19.09 10.82 25.76
CA THR A 81 17.89 10.71 26.62
C THR A 81 16.95 11.88 26.34
N GLY A 82 15.66 11.60 26.17
CA GLY A 82 14.61 12.62 26.00
C GLY A 82 14.25 12.95 24.54
N ASP A 83 15.24 13.07 23.66
CA ASP A 83 15.01 13.45 22.25
C ASP A 83 14.97 12.25 21.30
N GLU A 84 14.18 12.36 20.24
CA GLU A 84 14.16 11.39 19.15
C GLU A 84 15.38 11.56 18.25
N THR A 85 16.16 10.49 18.14
CA THR A 85 17.31 10.39 17.27
C THR A 85 16.95 9.57 16.04
N VAL A 86 17.23 10.10 14.85
CA VAL A 86 17.09 9.35 13.60
C VAL A 86 18.22 8.32 13.52
N VAL A 87 17.85 7.04 13.45
CA VAL A 87 18.83 5.94 13.38
C VAL A 87 18.95 5.35 11.97
N LEU A 88 17.86 5.37 11.19
CA LEU A 88 17.83 5.03 9.77
C LEU A 88 16.93 6.01 9.04
N GLN A 89 17.34 6.50 7.86
CA GLN A 89 16.52 7.38 7.03
C GLN A 89 16.91 7.20 5.56
N ASP A 90 15.92 7.25 4.67
CA ASP A 90 16.20 7.20 3.23
C ASP A 90 17.01 8.42 2.76
N GLY A 91 17.97 8.18 1.88
CA GLY A 91 18.87 9.22 1.37
C GLY A 91 19.97 9.67 2.35
N ALA A 92 20.05 9.07 3.53
CA ALA A 92 21.09 9.34 4.53
C ALA A 92 21.86 8.05 4.87
N PRO A 93 23.15 8.14 5.23
CA PRO A 93 23.86 7.00 5.79
C PRO A 93 23.21 6.56 7.11
N ALA A 94 23.17 5.25 7.35
CA ALA A 94 22.71 4.70 8.63
C ALA A 94 23.57 5.25 9.78
N ALA A 95 22.96 5.45 10.94
CA ALA A 95 23.68 5.85 12.15
C ALA A 95 24.75 4.79 12.52
N PRO A 96 25.83 5.18 13.23
CA PRO A 96 26.95 4.30 13.54
C PRO A 96 26.62 3.31 14.67
N GLY A 97 25.75 2.34 14.39
CA GLY A 97 25.53 1.18 15.24
C GLY A 97 26.61 0.10 15.06
N GLN A 98 26.60 -0.89 15.94
CA GLN A 98 27.62 -1.93 16.04
C GLN A 98 27.01 -3.33 15.96
N GLY A 99 27.84 -4.33 15.70
CA GLY A 99 27.42 -5.73 15.69
C GLY A 99 26.80 -6.21 14.37
N PRO A 100 26.72 -7.54 14.20
CA PRO A 100 26.25 -8.15 12.96
C PRO A 100 24.76 -7.93 12.72
N ARG A 101 23.93 -7.83 13.77
CA ARG A 101 22.48 -7.61 13.61
C ARG A 101 22.18 -6.19 13.12
N TRP A 102 22.90 -5.18 13.63
CA TRP A 102 22.80 -3.81 13.12
C TRP A 102 23.19 -3.73 11.64
N GLN A 103 24.31 -4.36 11.27
CA GLN A 103 24.77 -4.38 9.87
C GLN A 103 23.75 -5.06 8.95
N ALA A 104 23.16 -6.18 9.38
CA ALA A 104 22.11 -6.86 8.64
C ALA A 104 20.85 -6.00 8.49
N LEU A 105 20.44 -5.28 9.56
CA LEU A 105 19.32 -4.35 9.53
C LEU A 105 19.59 -3.16 8.59
N ALA A 106 20.76 -2.54 8.67
CA ALA A 106 21.14 -1.45 7.79
C ALA A 106 21.19 -1.90 6.32
N ALA A 107 21.71 -3.10 6.06
CA ALA A 107 21.71 -3.69 4.72
C ALA A 107 20.28 -4.02 4.23
N TYR A 108 19.40 -4.52 5.09
CA TYR A 108 17.99 -4.73 4.78
C TYR A 108 17.29 -3.41 4.47
N TYR A 109 17.53 -2.38 5.27
CA TYR A 109 16.98 -1.05 5.08
C TYR A 109 17.41 -0.46 3.72
N ALA A 110 18.67 -0.63 3.33
CA ALA A 110 19.18 -0.14 2.04
C ALA A 110 18.59 -0.85 0.80
N ARG A 111 17.82 -1.94 0.96
CA ARG A 111 17.21 -2.63 -0.17
C ARG A 111 16.13 -1.77 -0.85
N PRO A 112 16.03 -1.87 -2.19
CA PRO A 112 14.95 -1.22 -2.92
C PRO A 112 13.60 -1.78 -2.48
N THR A 113 12.61 -0.89 -2.43
CA THR A 113 11.22 -1.21 -2.10
C THR A 113 10.41 -1.45 -3.37
N SER A 114 9.29 -2.17 -3.30
CA SER A 114 8.51 -2.50 -4.50
C SER A 114 7.81 -1.27 -5.11
N PHE A 115 7.61 -0.21 -4.30
CA PHE A 115 7.10 1.09 -4.72
C PHE A 115 7.83 2.21 -3.99
N ALA A 116 7.70 3.44 -4.51
CA ALA A 116 8.33 4.62 -3.93
C ALA A 116 7.73 4.95 -2.56
N MET A 117 8.54 4.80 -1.51
CA MET A 117 8.23 5.21 -0.15
C MET A 117 9.46 5.87 0.49
N GLN A 118 9.22 6.73 1.46
CA GLN A 118 10.20 7.34 2.34
C GLN A 118 10.07 6.70 3.71
N ARG A 119 11.16 6.16 4.22
CA ARG A 119 11.22 5.45 5.50
C ARG A 119 12.11 6.23 6.45
N ARG A 120 11.77 6.19 7.74
CA ARG A 120 12.56 6.74 8.83
C ARG A 120 12.38 5.84 10.06
N ALA A 121 13.48 5.44 10.68
CA ALA A 121 13.47 4.83 11.99
C ALA A 121 14.06 5.82 13.00
N LEU A 122 13.33 6.00 14.10
CA LEU A 122 13.62 6.91 15.18
C LEU A 122 13.77 6.11 16.46
N ALA A 123 14.70 6.50 17.31
CA ALA A 123 14.89 5.93 18.63
C ALA A 123 14.96 7.03 19.67
N ARG A 124 14.39 6.78 20.85
CA ARG A 124 14.42 7.69 21.98
C ARG A 124 14.67 6.90 23.25
N ARG A 125 15.70 7.28 24.00
CA ARG A 125 15.94 6.73 25.33
C ARG A 125 15.03 7.44 26.34
N LEU A 126 14.25 6.66 27.07
CA LEU A 126 13.35 7.14 28.11
C LEU A 126 14.12 7.36 29.42
N ALA A 127 13.55 8.15 30.33
CA ALA A 127 14.16 8.45 31.62
C ALA A 127 14.43 7.19 32.47
N GLY A 128 13.67 6.11 32.25
CA GLY A 128 13.84 4.81 32.92
C GLY A 128 14.86 3.88 32.27
N GLY A 129 15.65 4.35 31.29
CA GLY A 129 16.66 3.54 30.58
C GLY A 129 16.11 2.75 29.38
N GLU A 130 14.80 2.56 29.30
CA GLU A 130 14.12 1.90 28.18
C GLU A 130 14.35 2.63 26.85
N LEU A 131 14.37 1.88 25.74
CA LEU A 131 14.46 2.45 24.40
C LEU A 131 13.09 2.38 23.70
N ALA A 132 12.52 3.54 23.39
CA ALA A 132 11.37 3.64 22.52
C ALA A 132 11.84 3.73 21.07
N VAL A 133 11.29 2.89 20.19
CA VAL A 133 11.61 2.89 18.76
C VAL A 133 10.34 3.16 17.97
N ARG A 134 10.44 4.03 16.97
CA ARG A 134 9.37 4.36 16.03
C ARG A 134 9.84 4.19 14.61
N VAL A 135 9.02 3.60 13.76
CA VAL A 135 9.24 3.52 12.32
C VAL A 135 8.13 4.30 11.63
N GLU A 136 8.52 5.25 10.80
CA GLU A 136 7.64 6.05 9.97
C GLU A 136 7.87 5.70 8.50
N ILE A 137 6.78 5.44 7.79
CA ILE A 137 6.78 5.16 6.37
C ILE A 137 5.77 6.09 5.72
N VAL A 138 6.23 6.82 4.72
CA VAL A 138 5.47 7.85 4.01
C VAL A 138 5.51 7.53 2.52
N TRP A 139 4.36 7.58 1.85
CA TRP A 139 4.30 7.41 0.39
C TRP A 139 3.20 8.26 -0.20
N THR A 140 3.30 8.52 -1.50
CA THR A 140 2.25 9.19 -2.26
C THR A 140 1.26 8.17 -2.81
N SER A 141 -0.03 8.49 -2.71
CA SER A 141 -1.09 7.73 -3.38
C SER A 141 -0.83 7.67 -4.89
N THR A 142 -1.33 6.61 -5.53
CA THR A 142 -1.18 6.37 -6.98
C THR A 142 -1.55 7.62 -7.82
N PRO A 143 -0.88 7.87 -8.96
CA PRO A 143 -1.21 9.00 -9.84
C PRO A 143 -2.69 9.00 -10.24
N GLY A 144 -3.38 10.12 -10.03
CA GLY A 144 -4.81 10.28 -10.33
C GLY A 144 -5.74 10.26 -9.11
N GLU A 145 -5.20 10.00 -7.91
CA GLU A 145 -5.77 10.44 -6.64
C GLU A 145 -5.11 11.78 -6.30
N ALA A 146 -5.85 12.76 -5.78
CA ALA A 146 -5.25 14.03 -5.32
C ALA A 146 -4.03 13.68 -4.46
N ASP A 147 -2.87 14.25 -4.76
CA ASP A 147 -1.54 13.87 -4.28
C ASP A 147 -1.50 13.76 -2.74
N ARG A 148 -1.99 12.62 -2.24
CA ARG A 148 -2.28 12.40 -0.83
C ARG A 148 -1.12 11.62 -0.28
N THR A 149 -0.38 12.28 0.58
CA THR A 149 0.63 11.64 1.39
C THR A 149 -0.06 10.73 2.40
N GLN A 150 0.21 9.43 2.32
CA GLN A 150 -0.18 8.45 3.32
C GLN A 150 1.01 8.21 4.25
N THR A 151 0.73 7.99 5.53
CA THR A 151 1.74 7.77 6.56
C THR A 151 1.32 6.62 7.46
N VAL A 152 2.25 5.70 7.69
CA VAL A 152 2.15 4.67 8.72
C VAL A 152 3.24 4.94 9.74
N SER A 153 2.84 5.03 11.01
CA SER A 153 3.75 5.20 12.13
C SER A 153 3.54 4.05 13.10
N LEU A 154 4.57 3.26 13.33
CA LEU A 154 4.54 2.10 14.21
C LEU A 154 5.56 2.32 15.33
N GLN A 155 5.17 2.03 16.56
CA GLN A 155 5.99 2.24 17.74
C GLN A 155 6.08 0.97 18.57
N THR A 156 7.24 0.72 19.15
CA THR A 156 7.43 -0.29 20.18
C THR A 156 8.33 0.24 21.29
N LEU A 157 8.27 -0.41 22.44
CA LEU A 157 9.20 -0.22 23.55
C LEU A 157 10.08 -1.46 23.61
N SER A 158 11.40 -1.30 23.58
CA SER A 158 12.28 -2.40 23.95
C SER A 158 12.17 -2.59 25.47
N THR A 159 11.95 -3.83 25.90
CA THR A 159 11.89 -4.13 27.34
C THR A 159 13.25 -3.84 28.00
N PRO A 160 13.28 -3.42 29.28
CA PRO A 160 14.48 -2.92 29.98
C PRO A 160 15.60 -3.95 30.23
N ARG A 161 15.65 -5.09 29.53
CA ARG A 161 16.77 -6.01 29.65
C ARG A 161 18.03 -5.37 29.04
N ASN A 162 18.82 -4.73 29.90
CA ASN A 162 20.24 -4.40 29.74
C ASN A 162 20.60 -3.05 29.08
N TRP A 163 19.73 -2.03 29.09
CA TRP A 163 20.07 -0.73 28.49
C TRP A 163 20.89 0.22 29.39
N ASP A 164 21.32 -0.24 30.58
CA ASP A 164 22.13 0.52 31.54
C ASP A 164 23.58 0.76 31.07
#